data_AF-A0A918AQL5-F1
#
_entry.id   AF-A0A918AQL5-F1
#
_cell.length_a   1.000
_cell.length_b   1.000
_cell.length_c   1.000
_cell.angle_alpha   90.00
_cell.angle_beta   90.00
_cell.angle_gamma   90.00
#
_symmetry.space_group_name_H-M   'P 1'
#
loop_
_entity.id
_entity.type
_entity.pdbx_description
1 polymer ?
#
loop_
_entity_poly.entity_id
_entity_poly.type
_entity_poly.pdbx_seq_one_letter_code
_entity_poly.pdbx_strand_id
1 'polypeptide(L)'
;MGVLTDEGTAFAGDLFLRLAEQGLLVLEPDEAERVVASLRTTLDEVAARLYRLELSRKLRDSGCPMTEEVDRLAVDAVFEGQVAAERWERAMVELPKYIEAFRAAARTRPPCS
;
A
#
# COMPACT_ATOMS: atom_id res chain seq x y z
N MET A 1 0.87 -32.62 4.55
CA MET A 1 0.44 -31.58 5.49
C MET A 1 0.10 -30.36 4.66
N GLY A 2 -1.16 -30.20 4.27
CA GLY A 2 -1.63 -29.06 3.49
C GLY A 2 -2.14 -27.99 4.44
N VAL A 3 -1.55 -26.81 4.40
CA VAL A 3 -2.09 -25.63 5.07
C VAL A 3 -2.97 -24.94 4.04
N LEU A 4 -4.28 -25.02 4.26
CA LEU A 4 -5.26 -24.18 3.58
C LEU A 4 -5.60 -23.00 4.49
N THR A 5 -5.62 -21.83 3.84
CA THR A 5 -6.22 -20.53 4.19
C THR A 5 -5.53 -19.64 5.22
N ASP A 6 -4.92 -18.55 4.73
CA ASP A 6 -5.62 -17.26 4.77
C ASP A 6 -5.75 -16.69 3.34
N GLU A 7 -6.91 -16.91 2.72
CA GLU A 7 -7.25 -16.43 1.37
C GLU A 7 -7.86 -15.02 1.44
N GLY A 8 -7.06 -14.08 1.94
CA GLY A 8 -7.37 -12.65 2.06
C GLY A 8 -6.25 -11.75 1.52
N THR A 9 -5.61 -12.18 0.42
CA THR A 9 -4.59 -11.45 -0.37
C THR A 9 -3.53 -10.71 0.44
N ALA A 10 -2.58 -11.47 0.98
CA ALA A 10 -1.33 -10.89 1.47
C ALA A 10 -0.60 -10.13 0.34
N PHE A 11 -0.08 -8.96 0.68
CA PHE A 11 0.83 -8.23 -0.19
C PHE A 11 2.08 -9.09 -0.50
N ALA A 12 2.52 -9.07 -1.74
CA ALA A 12 3.49 -10.00 -2.33
C ALA A 12 4.55 -9.28 -3.18
N GLY A 13 4.94 -8.07 -2.80
CA GLY A 13 5.90 -7.24 -3.54
C GLY A 13 7.20 -7.96 -3.86
N ASP A 14 7.73 -8.77 -2.93
CA ASP A 14 8.96 -9.55 -3.15
C ASP A 14 8.79 -10.67 -4.18
N LEU A 15 7.56 -11.15 -4.42
CA LEU A 15 7.28 -12.07 -5.51
C LEU A 15 7.29 -11.32 -6.84
N PHE A 16 6.60 -10.18 -6.93
CA PHE A 16 6.53 -9.39 -8.16
C PHE A 16 7.90 -8.88 -8.60
N LEU A 17 8.73 -8.43 -7.65
CA LEU A 17 10.12 -8.05 -7.92
C LEU A 17 10.91 -9.20 -8.53
N ARG A 18 10.86 -10.40 -7.92
CA ARG A 18 11.54 -11.58 -8.44
C ARG A 18 11.06 -11.97 -9.84
N LEU A 19 9.75 -11.91 -10.10
CA LEU A 19 9.20 -12.19 -11.43
C LEU A 19 9.67 -11.18 -12.47
N ALA A 20 9.72 -9.89 -12.13
CA ALA A 20 10.23 -8.85 -13.01
C ALA A 20 11.74 -9.01 -13.29
N GLU A 21 12.55 -9.30 -12.26
CA GLU A 21 13.99 -9.56 -12.40
C GLU A 21 14.27 -10.79 -13.27
N GLN A 22 13.44 -11.83 -13.17
CA GLN A 22 13.55 -13.04 -13.99
C GLN A 22 13.01 -12.85 -15.42
N GLY A 23 12.44 -11.68 -15.74
CA GLY A 23 11.78 -11.42 -17.02
C GLY A 23 10.50 -12.23 -17.23
N LEU A 24 9.95 -12.81 -16.16
CA LEU A 24 8.69 -13.56 -16.17
C LEU A 24 7.47 -12.63 -15.99
N LEU A 25 7.69 -11.39 -15.56
CA LEU A 25 6.72 -10.32 -15.60
C LEU A 25 7.09 -9.34 -16.72
N VAL A 26 6.25 -9.26 -17.73
CA VAL A 26 6.37 -8.35 -18.87
C VAL A 26 5.06 -7.61 -19.01
N LEU A 27 5.12 -6.28 -19.01
CA LEU A 27 3.97 -5.42 -19.24
C LEU A 27 4.28 -4.45 -20.38
N GLU A 28 3.25 -4.12 -21.16
CA GLU A 28 3.35 -3.04 -22.13
C GLU A 28 3.65 -1.71 -21.42
N PRO A 29 4.52 -0.85 -21.96
CA PRO A 29 4.94 0.39 -21.30
C PRO A 29 3.77 1.28 -20.86
N ASP A 30 2.79 1.50 -21.74
CA ASP A 30 1.62 2.32 -21.45
C ASP A 30 0.74 1.72 -20.35
N GLU A 31 0.67 0.39 -20.27
CA GLU A 31 -0.07 -0.31 -19.22
C GLU A 31 0.65 -0.20 -17.88
N ALA A 32 1.97 -0.42 -17.87
CA ALA A 32 2.79 -0.27 -16.69
C ALA A 32 2.73 1.16 -16.13
N GLU A 33 2.74 2.18 -16.99
CA GLU A 33 2.58 3.57 -16.57
C GLU A 33 1.24 3.83 -15.87
N ARG A 34 0.13 3.33 -16.44
CA ARG A 34 -1.20 3.46 -15.82
C ARG A 34 -1.27 2.77 -14.45
N VAL A 35 -0.74 1.55 -14.36
CA VAL A 35 -0.72 0.78 -13.10
C VAL A 35 0.15 1.49 -12.07
N VAL A 36 1.34 1.94 -12.44
CA VAL A 36 2.25 2.68 -11.55
C VAL A 36 1.62 3.99 -11.07
N ALA A 37 0.94 4.74 -11.94
CA ALA A 37 0.24 5.96 -11.56
C ALA A 37 -0.86 5.67 -10.52
N SER A 38 -1.68 4.64 -10.76
CA SER A 38 -2.73 4.23 -9.82
C SER A 38 -2.14 3.79 -8.47
N LEU A 39 -1.07 2.98 -8.47
CA LEU A 39 -0.40 2.54 -7.24
C LEU A 39 0.22 3.70 -6.47
N ARG A 40 0.74 4.73 -7.17
CA ARG A 40 1.25 5.94 -6.54
C ARG A 40 0.14 6.70 -5.84
N THR A 41 -0.99 6.92 -6.51
CA THR A 41 -2.16 7.58 -5.91
C THR A 41 -2.62 6.84 -4.65
N THR A 42 -2.73 5.51 -4.71
CA THR A 42 -3.08 4.72 -3.53
C THR A 42 -2.04 4.88 -2.41
N LEU A 43 -0.73 4.84 -2.71
CA LEU A 43 0.31 5.04 -1.70
C LEU A 43 0.21 6.41 -1.01
N ASP A 44 -0.07 7.46 -1.78
CA ASP A 44 -0.24 8.81 -1.24
C ASP A 44 -1.46 8.91 -0.32
N GLU A 45 -2.58 8.27 -0.67
CA GLU A 45 -3.78 8.17 0.17
C GLU A 45 -3.50 7.41 1.48
N VAL A 46 -2.79 6.29 1.40
CA VAL A 46 -2.38 5.51 2.58
C VAL A 46 -1.49 6.34 3.50
N ALA A 47 -0.49 7.02 2.94
CA ALA A 47 0.43 7.86 3.69
C ALA A 47 -0.31 9.02 4.39
N ALA A 48 -1.23 9.68 3.68
CA ALA A 48 -2.05 10.76 4.25
C ALA A 48 -2.95 10.26 5.40
N ARG A 49 -3.51 9.05 5.27
CA ARG A 49 -4.33 8.43 6.31
C ARG A 49 -3.50 8.14 7.57
N LEU A 50 -2.33 7.53 7.41
CA LEU A 50 -1.41 7.23 8.53
C LEU A 50 -0.92 8.50 9.22
N TYR A 51 -0.56 9.53 8.46
CA TYR A 51 -0.15 10.81 9.02
C TYR A 51 -1.25 11.46 9.87
N ARG A 52 -2.51 11.42 9.40
CA ARG A 52 -3.66 11.93 10.16
C ARG A 52 -3.89 11.16 11.46
N LEU A 53 -3.76 9.83 11.43
CA LEU A 53 -3.88 8.97 12.62
C LEU A 53 -2.76 9.25 13.63
N GLU A 54 -1.52 9.43 13.15
CA GLU A 54 -0.41 9.75 14.02
C GLU A 54 -0.56 11.14 14.66
N LEU A 55 -1.00 12.13 13.87
CA LEU A 55 -1.25 13.49 14.35
C LEU A 55 -2.39 13.52 15.39
N SER A 56 -3.49 12.80 15.15
CA SER A 56 -4.60 12.73 16.10
C SER A 56 -4.18 12.08 17.42
N ARG A 57 -3.36 11.03 17.37
CA ARG A 57 -2.75 10.42 18.57
C ARG A 57 -1.89 11.41 19.34
N LYS A 58 -0.96 12.10 18.66
CA LYS A 58 -0.08 13.12 19.29
C LYS A 58 -0.88 14.23 19.98
N LEU A 59 -1.96 14.67 19.36
CA LEU A 59 -2.82 15.73 19.91
C LEU A 59 -3.65 15.25 21.12
N ARG A 60 -4.09 13.99 21.12
CA ARG A 60 -4.72 13.35 22.27
C ARG A 60 -3.74 13.25 23.44
N ASP A 61 -2.52 12.81 23.15
CA ASP A 61 -1.45 12.66 24.15
C ASP A 61 -0.97 14.01 24.72
N SER A 62 -1.13 15.10 23.97
CA SER A 62 -0.79 16.46 24.43
C SER A 62 -1.85 17.10 25.33
N GLY A 63 -3.01 16.46 25.55
CA GLY A 63 -4.06 16.94 26.46
C GLY A 63 -4.79 18.21 26.01
N CYS A 64 -4.67 18.59 24.73
CA CYS A 64 -5.40 19.74 24.20
C CYS A 64 -6.89 19.41 24.07
N PRO A 65 -7.81 20.27 24.55
CA PRO A 65 -9.24 20.05 24.38
C PRO A 65 -9.59 20.09 22.90
N MET A 66 -9.99 18.93 22.36
CA MET A 66 -10.58 18.82 21.03
C MET A 66 -12.05 19.23 21.08
N THR A 67 -12.55 19.86 20.02
CA THR A 67 -14.00 20.02 19.85
C THR A 67 -14.62 18.64 19.64
N GLU A 68 -15.86 18.48 20.10
CA GLU A 68 -16.60 17.20 20.08
C GLU A 68 -16.74 16.61 18.65
N GLU A 69 -16.72 17.48 17.64
CA GLU A 69 -16.75 17.13 16.22
C GLU A 69 -15.42 16.53 15.73
N VAL A 70 -14.28 17.07 16.20
CA VAL A 70 -12.95 16.53 15.88
C VAL A 70 -12.71 15.22 16.64
N ASP A 71 -13.26 15.07 17.84
CA ASP A 71 -13.16 13.83 18.61
C ASP A 71 -13.97 12.69 17.97
N ARG A 72 -15.19 12.94 17.49
CA ARG A 72 -15.95 11.93 16.71
C ARG A 72 -15.25 11.51 15.43
N LEU A 73 -14.72 12.47 14.66
CA LEU A 73 -13.97 12.18 13.43
C LEU A 73 -12.68 11.39 13.71
N ALA A 74 -12.05 11.63 14.87
CA ALA A 74 -10.89 10.88 15.32
C ALA A 74 -11.25 9.46 15.78
N VAL A 75 -12.38 9.28 16.46
CA VAL A 75 -12.88 7.96 16.90
C VAL A 75 -13.25 7.08 15.70
N ASP A 76 -13.96 7.62 14.70
CA ASP A 76 -14.31 6.87 13.48
C ASP A 76 -13.05 6.50 12.67
N ALA A 77 -12.08 7.42 12.58
CA ALA A 77 -10.80 7.15 11.95
C ALA A 77 -9.97 6.09 12.70
N VAL A 78 -10.00 6.09 14.02
CA VAL A 78 -9.30 5.10 14.87
C VAL A 78 -9.99 3.74 14.80
N PHE A 79 -11.32 3.67 14.76
CA PHE A 79 -12.04 2.40 14.65
C PHE A 79 -11.82 1.72 13.28
N GLU A 80 -11.87 2.47 12.18
CA GLU A 80 -11.49 1.94 10.85
C GLU A 80 -9.99 1.64 10.76
N GLY A 81 -9.17 2.46 11.43
CA GLY A 81 -7.72 2.30 11.51
C GLY A 81 -7.30 1.07 12.32
N GLN A 82 -7.97 0.72 13.40
CA GLN A 82 -7.57 -0.40 14.27
C GLN A 82 -7.81 -1.78 13.64
N VAL A 83 -8.79 -1.91 12.73
CA VAL A 83 -9.03 -3.15 11.98
C VAL A 83 -8.09 -3.29 10.77
N ALA A 84 -7.47 -2.19 10.31
CA ALA A 84 -6.64 -2.17 9.12
C ALA A 84 -5.21 -1.59 9.33
N ALA A 85 -4.79 -1.26 10.55
CA ALA A 85 -3.50 -0.60 10.84
C ALA A 85 -2.33 -1.41 10.29
N GLU A 86 -2.32 -2.72 10.58
CA GLU A 86 -1.32 -3.64 10.05
C GLU A 86 -1.35 -3.72 8.52
N ARG A 87 -2.52 -3.52 7.91
CA ARG A 87 -2.71 -3.52 6.44
C ARG A 87 -2.19 -2.23 5.81
N TRP A 88 -2.40 -1.08 6.45
CA TRP A 88 -1.88 0.22 5.98
C TRP A 88 -0.37 0.30 6.12
N GLU A 89 0.19 -0.12 7.25
CA GLU A 89 1.63 -0.21 7.48
C GLU A 89 2.28 -1.18 6.49
N ARG A 90 1.64 -2.34 6.24
CA ARG A 90 2.12 -3.28 5.22
C ARG A 90 2.02 -2.71 3.81
N ALA A 91 0.95 -1.97 3.48
CA ALA A 91 0.83 -1.29 2.19
C ALA A 91 1.96 -0.26 1.97
N MET A 92 2.40 0.45 3.01
CA MET A 92 3.55 1.37 2.94
C MET A 92 4.86 0.67 2.57
N VAL A 93 5.02 -0.60 2.96
CA VAL A 93 6.19 -1.42 2.61
C VAL A 93 6.05 -2.03 1.22
N GLU A 94 4.83 -2.43 0.84
CA GLU A 94 4.59 -3.32 -0.30
C GLU A 94 4.22 -2.59 -1.59
N LEU A 95 3.45 -1.49 -1.52
CA LEU A 95 3.13 -0.68 -2.69
C LEU A 95 4.39 -0.14 -3.41
N PRO A 96 5.45 0.32 -2.70
CA PRO A 96 6.71 0.68 -3.37
C PRO A 96 7.34 -0.49 -4.14
N LYS A 97 7.29 -1.72 -3.58
CA LYS A 97 7.82 -2.92 -4.24
C LYS A 97 7.08 -3.23 -5.52
N TYR A 98 5.75 -3.11 -5.52
CA TYR A 98 4.94 -3.27 -6.73
C TYR A 98 5.28 -2.23 -7.79
N ILE A 99 5.39 -0.96 -7.40
CA ILE A 99 5.77 0.11 -8.33
C ILE A 99 7.10 -0.21 -9.00
N GLU A 100 8.10 -0.65 -8.25
CA GLU A 100 9.39 -1.03 -8.80
C GLU A 100 9.32 -2.28 -9.70
N ALA A 101 8.54 -3.29 -9.30
CA ALA A 101 8.33 -4.48 -10.11
C ALA A 101 7.68 -4.15 -11.47
N PHE A 102 6.63 -3.34 -11.49
CA PHE A 102 5.95 -2.95 -12.74
C PHE A 102 6.84 -2.04 -13.61
N ARG A 103 7.64 -1.16 -13.02
CA ARG A 103 8.66 -0.39 -13.74
C ARG A 103 9.72 -1.29 -14.36
N ALA A 104 10.15 -2.33 -13.66
CA ALA A 104 11.10 -3.30 -14.19
C ALA A 104 10.49 -4.13 -15.32
N ALA A 105 9.26 -4.61 -15.14
CA ALA A 105 8.52 -5.36 -16.16
C ALA A 105 8.34 -4.60 -17.48
N ALA A 106 8.13 -3.28 -17.42
CA ALA A 106 8.03 -2.41 -18.61
C ALA A 106 9.35 -2.27 -19.39
N ARG A 107 10.49 -2.48 -18.72
CA ARG A 107 11.82 -2.43 -19.34
C ARG A 107 12.25 -3.78 -19.91
N THR A 108 11.60 -4.86 -19.50
CA THR A 108 11.85 -6.20 -20.01
C THR A 108 11.34 -6.28 -21.44
N ARG A 109 12.24 -6.33 -22.42
CA ARG A 109 11.84 -6.68 -23.80
C ARG A 109 11.41 -8.15 -23.82
N PRO A 110 10.29 -8.49 -24.48
CA PRO A 110 9.98 -9.89 -24.71
C PRO A 110 11.14 -10.54 -25.48
N PRO A 111 11.52 -11.81 -25.16
CA PRO A 111 12.50 -12.51 -25.96
C PRO A 111 11.99 -12.55 -27.41
N CYS A 112 12.84 -12.15 -28.37
CA CYS A 112 12.50 -12.22 -29.79
C CYS A 112 11.99 -13.63 -30.12
N SER A 113 10.72 -13.74 -30.49
CA SER A 113 10.12 -14.92 -31.14
C SER A 113 10.48 -14.97 -32.61
#